data_AF-A0A9N8JNN4-F1
#
_entry.id   AF-A0A9N8JNN4-F1
#
_cell.length_a   1.000
_cell.length_b   1.000
_cell.length_c   1.000
_cell.angle_alpha   90.00
_cell.angle_beta   90.00
_cell.angle_gamma   90.00
#
_symmetry.space_group_name_H-M   'P 1'
#
loop_
_entity.id
_entity.type
_entity.pdbx_description
1 polymer ?
#
loop_
_entity_poly.entity_id
_entity_poly.type
_entity_poly.pdbx_seq_one_letter_code
_entity_poly.pdbx_strand_id
1 'polypeptide(L)'
;MQSFHFAKIQLLLNKPHESTGTKHIKQSGTSSKGNTWSLAQRHASYASILRQSRKHAEEIVSIGLGLKNDSARIHSVQPLYTAGQVLGMRESTIKTTAAGEGNSPDEVDAMRGCVLNLLQSIQRETGWATEYRMQQLLEEWGLPNGQD
;
A
#
# COMPACT_ATOMS: atom_id res chain seq x y z
N MET A 1 -6.07 14.12 6.78
CA MET A 1 -6.39 14.33 5.35
C MET A 1 -5.83 13.17 4.54
N GLN A 2 -6.64 12.48 3.73
CA GLN A 2 -6.20 11.28 2.99
C GLN A 2 -5.09 11.55 1.97
N SER A 3 -5.08 12.73 1.33
CA SER A 3 -4.07 13.10 0.33
C SER A 3 -2.65 13.07 0.88
N PHE A 4 -2.47 13.36 2.17
CA PHE A 4 -1.17 13.26 2.85
C PHE A 4 -0.66 11.81 2.89
N HIS A 5 -1.51 10.87 3.30
CA HIS A 5 -1.17 9.45 3.38
C HIS A 5 -0.95 8.84 2.00
N PHE A 6 -1.78 9.22 1.03
CA PHE A 6 -1.58 8.85 -0.37
C PHE A 6 -0.20 9.31 -0.89
N ALA A 7 0.15 10.59 -0.69
CA ALA A 7 1.46 11.11 -1.09
C ALA A 7 2.61 10.38 -0.37
N LYS A 8 2.45 10.05 0.90
CA LYS A 8 3.45 9.26 1.65
C LYS A 8 3.67 7.88 1.05
N ILE A 9 2.62 7.17 0.67
CA ILE A 9 2.74 5.87 -0.02
C ILE A 9 3.53 6.04 -1.33
N GLN A 10 3.19 7.05 -2.14
CA GLN A 10 3.90 7.31 -3.39
C GLN A 10 5.38 7.60 -3.17
N LEU A 11 5.73 8.41 -2.17
CA LEU A 11 7.12 8.72 -1.83
C LEU A 11 7.88 7.50 -1.30
N LEU A 12 7.23 6.64 -0.51
CA LEU A 12 7.82 5.42 0.02
C LEU A 12 8.14 4.43 -1.10
N LEU A 13 7.21 4.23 -2.03
CA LEU A 13 7.37 3.32 -3.16
C LEU A 13 8.39 3.82 -4.20
N ASN A 14 8.54 5.14 -4.34
CA ASN A 14 9.52 5.77 -5.22
C ASN A 14 10.82 6.15 -4.50
N LYS A 15 11.02 5.72 -3.25
CA LYS A 15 12.23 6.06 -2.49
C LYS A 15 13.46 5.49 -3.23
N PRO A 16 14.47 6.32 -3.55
CA PRO A 16 15.63 5.87 -4.30
C PRO A 16 16.33 4.74 -3.55
N HIS A 17 16.62 3.66 -4.27
CA HIS A 17 17.45 2.58 -3.77
C HIS A 17 18.91 2.99 -3.95
N GLU A 18 19.57 3.41 -2.87
CA GLU A 18 21.00 3.67 -2.94
C GLU A 18 21.73 2.32 -3.14
N SER A 19 22.25 2.16 -4.37
CA SER A 19 23.17 1.13 -4.87
C SER A 19 22.58 -0.22 -5.33
N THR A 20 22.19 -0.27 -6.61
CA THR A 20 22.58 -1.36 -7.54
C THR A 20 23.77 -0.96 -8.43
N GLY A 21 24.16 0.31 -8.42
CA GLY A 21 25.23 0.85 -9.24
C GLY A 21 26.37 1.40 -8.39
N THR A 22 27.50 0.70 -8.39
CA THR A 22 28.79 1.23 -7.97
C THR A 22 29.09 2.50 -8.78
N LYS A 23 28.92 3.69 -8.21
CA LYS A 23 29.68 4.87 -8.66
C LYS A 23 30.76 5.14 -7.63
N HIS A 24 31.94 4.59 -7.94
CA HIS A 24 33.23 5.08 -7.49
C HIS A 24 33.29 6.61 -7.69
N ILE A 25 33.01 7.39 -6.66
CA ILE A 25 33.58 8.73 -6.54
C ILE A 25 34.81 8.56 -5.66
N LYS A 26 35.98 8.57 -6.30
CA LYS A 26 37.27 8.72 -5.63
C LYS A 26 37.30 10.11 -4.97
N GLN A 27 37.07 10.16 -3.66
CA GLN A 27 37.60 11.21 -2.77
C GLN A 27 38.11 10.48 -1.53
N SER A 28 39.40 10.15 -1.51
CA SER A 28 40.48 10.98 -0.96
C SER A 28 40.44 11.01 0.56
N GLY A 29 41.37 10.26 1.17
CA GLY A 29 41.79 10.41 2.56
C GLY A 29 40.79 9.94 3.61
N THR A 30 41.20 8.98 4.43
CA THR A 30 40.51 8.46 5.63
C THR A 30 39.36 7.48 5.35
N SER A 31 39.66 6.19 5.57
CA SER A 31 38.78 5.08 5.99
C SER A 31 37.27 5.18 5.72
N SER A 32 36.85 5.53 4.51
CA SER A 32 35.45 5.42 4.10
C SER A 32 35.18 3.96 3.75
N LYS A 33 34.54 3.23 4.67
CA LYS A 33 33.92 1.93 4.35
C LYS A 33 32.90 2.20 3.24
N GLY A 34 33.26 1.84 2.02
CA GLY A 34 32.42 1.97 0.85
C GLY A 34 31.00 1.48 1.16
N ASN A 35 30.04 2.34 0.87
CA ASN A 35 28.60 2.13 0.97
C ASN A 35 28.13 1.10 -0.07
N THR A 36 28.57 -0.15 0.08
CA THR A 36 28.03 -1.34 -0.58
C THR A 36 26.94 -1.92 0.31
N TRP A 37 25.69 -1.62 -0.02
CA TRP A 37 24.53 -2.16 0.69
C TRP A 37 24.35 -3.65 0.34
N SER A 38 24.27 -4.51 1.34
CA SER A 38 24.12 -5.96 1.14
C SER A 38 22.70 -6.33 0.67
N LEU A 39 22.56 -7.48 0.01
CA LEU A 39 21.23 -8.00 -0.39
C LEU A 39 20.27 -8.08 0.80
N ALA A 40 20.76 -8.53 1.96
CA ALA A 40 19.99 -8.60 3.19
C ALA A 40 19.48 -7.22 3.63
N GLN A 41 20.32 -6.19 3.52
CA GLN A 41 19.90 -4.84 3.84
C GLN A 41 18.84 -4.33 2.83
N ARG A 42 18.89 -4.70 1.53
CA ARG A 42 17.86 -4.29 0.54
C ARG A 42 16.52 -4.90 0.90
N HIS A 43 16.51 -6.21 1.17
CA HIS A 43 15.33 -6.92 1.63
C HIS A 43 14.71 -6.25 2.86
N ALA A 44 15.52 -5.91 3.87
CA ALA A 44 15.04 -5.21 5.06
C ALA A 44 14.45 -3.81 4.74
N SER A 45 15.07 -3.06 3.82
CA SER A 45 14.55 -1.76 3.39
C SER A 45 13.20 -1.88 2.69
N TYR A 46 13.03 -2.84 1.77
CA TYR A 46 11.76 -3.07 1.10
C TYR A 46 10.67 -3.52 2.06
N ALA A 47 10.98 -4.46 2.97
CA ALA A 47 10.05 -4.88 4.01
C ALA A 47 9.58 -3.70 4.87
N SER A 48 10.50 -2.79 5.23
CA SER A 48 10.17 -1.56 5.97
C SER A 48 9.28 -0.60 5.17
N ILE A 49 9.56 -0.41 3.87
CA ILE A 49 8.73 0.41 2.96
C ILE A 49 7.31 -0.16 2.88
N LEU A 50 7.17 -1.47 2.67
CA LEU A 50 5.86 -2.12 2.59
C LEU A 50 5.09 -2.00 3.91
N ARG A 51 5.75 -2.21 5.05
CA ARG A 51 5.14 -2.03 6.38
C ARG A 51 4.63 -0.60 6.59
N GLN A 52 5.42 0.41 6.25
CA GLN A 52 5.02 1.81 6.38
C GLN A 52 3.89 2.19 5.42
N SER A 53 3.93 1.68 4.19
CA SER A 53 2.84 1.89 3.22
C SER A 53 1.53 1.31 3.73
N ARG A 54 1.54 0.10 4.32
CA ARG A 54 0.34 -0.52 4.92
C ARG A 54 -0.25 0.33 6.05
N LYS A 55 0.60 0.85 6.94
CA LYS A 55 0.13 1.78 7.98
C LYS A 55 -0.55 3.02 7.39
N HIS A 56 -0.02 3.58 6.29
CA HIS A 56 -0.68 4.70 5.63
C HIS A 56 -1.98 4.30 4.90
N ALA A 57 -2.09 3.07 4.41
CA ALA A 57 -3.32 2.54 3.85
C ALA A 57 -4.42 2.43 4.93
N GLU A 58 -4.08 1.98 6.14
CA GLU A 58 -5.00 1.96 7.30
C GLU A 58 -5.55 3.34 7.59
N GLU A 59 -4.69 4.35 7.71
CA GLU A 59 -5.11 5.74 7.95
C GLU A 59 -6.05 6.26 6.85
N ILE A 60 -5.80 5.90 5.58
CA ILE A 60 -6.70 6.27 4.47
C ILE A 60 -8.10 5.67 4.68
N VAL A 61 -8.17 4.39 5.03
CA VAL A 61 -9.43 3.68 5.26
C VAL A 61 -10.14 4.23 6.49
N SER A 62 -9.44 4.42 7.60
CA SER A 62 -10.00 5.00 8.84
C SER A 62 -10.55 6.41 8.61
N ILE A 63 -9.84 7.27 7.87
CA ILE A 63 -10.38 8.58 7.49
C ILE A 63 -11.60 8.41 6.59
N GLY A 64 -11.57 7.47 5.63
CA GLY A 64 -12.68 7.20 4.72
C GLY A 64 -13.97 6.79 5.44
N LEU A 65 -13.86 5.94 6.47
CA LEU A 65 -14.97 5.53 7.32
C LEU A 65 -15.57 6.68 8.13
N GLY A 66 -14.79 7.72 8.44
CA GLY A 66 -15.25 8.89 9.18
C GLY A 66 -15.89 9.99 8.31
N LEU A 67 -15.76 9.93 6.99
CA LEU A 67 -16.27 10.95 6.08
C LEU A 67 -17.79 10.80 5.85
N LYS A 68 -18.55 11.87 6.13
CA LYS A 68 -20.02 11.94 5.97
C LYS A 68 -20.49 12.81 4.80
N ASN A 69 -19.59 13.52 4.13
CA ASN A 69 -19.93 14.53 3.11
C ASN A 69 -19.70 13.97 1.70
N ASP A 70 -20.78 13.69 0.95
CA ASP A 70 -20.74 12.99 -0.33
C ASP A 70 -19.82 13.65 -1.36
N SER A 71 -19.84 14.99 -1.47
CA SER A 71 -19.02 15.74 -2.43
C SER A 71 -17.51 15.63 -2.16
N ALA A 72 -17.11 15.52 -0.89
CA ALA A 72 -15.72 15.37 -0.51
C ALA A 72 -15.19 13.95 -0.74
N ARG A 73 -16.09 12.95 -0.75
CA ARG A 73 -15.71 11.53 -0.88
C ARG A 73 -15.24 11.15 -2.29
N ILE A 74 -15.57 11.93 -3.32
CA ILE A 74 -15.03 11.73 -4.67
C ILE A 74 -13.49 11.79 -4.66
N HIS A 75 -12.90 12.68 -3.84
CA HIS A 75 -11.45 12.82 -3.72
C HIS A 75 -10.79 11.66 -2.95
N SER A 76 -11.59 10.79 -2.33
CA SER A 76 -11.12 9.58 -1.64
C SER A 76 -10.88 8.41 -2.59
N VAL A 77 -11.39 8.44 -3.83
CA VAL A 77 -11.32 7.31 -4.77
C VAL A 77 -9.86 6.89 -5.04
N GLN A 78 -9.00 7.84 -5.41
CA GLN A 78 -7.59 7.53 -5.70
C GLN A 78 -6.83 7.05 -4.44
N PRO A 79 -6.93 7.73 -3.27
CA PRO A 79 -6.35 7.21 -2.03
C PRO A 79 -6.83 5.81 -1.66
N LEU A 80 -8.14 5.52 -1.72
CA LEU A 80 -8.70 4.22 -1.36
C LEU A 80 -8.23 3.12 -2.30
N TYR A 81 -8.18 3.42 -3.59
CA TYR A 81 -7.65 2.49 -4.57
C TYR A 81 -6.17 2.17 -4.30
N THR A 82 -5.33 3.19 -4.08
CA THR A 82 -3.93 2.98 -3.69
C THR A 82 -3.78 2.21 -2.38
N ALA A 83 -4.63 2.48 -1.38
CA ALA A 83 -4.66 1.71 -0.14
C ALA A 83 -4.95 0.23 -0.41
N GLY A 84 -5.88 -0.06 -1.33
CA GLY A 84 -6.18 -1.42 -1.76
C GLY A 84 -5.00 -2.13 -2.43
N GLN A 85 -4.27 -1.44 -3.32
CA GLN A 85 -3.10 -2.03 -4.01
C GLN A 85 -1.97 -2.38 -3.02
N VAL A 86 -1.79 -1.57 -1.98
CA VAL A 86 -0.78 -1.79 -0.93
C VAL A 86 -1.06 -3.07 -0.12
N LEU A 87 -2.32 -3.52 -0.06
CA LEU A 87 -2.66 -4.77 0.63
C LEU A 87 -2.16 -6.01 -0.12
N GLY A 88 -1.97 -5.90 -1.43
CA GLY A 88 -1.40 -6.94 -2.28
C GLY A 88 -2.20 -8.25 -2.28
N MET A 89 -1.60 -9.27 -2.90
CA MET A 89 -2.22 -10.59 -3.08
C MET A 89 -2.64 -11.20 -1.75
N ARG A 90 -3.79 -11.90 -1.74
CA ARG A 90 -4.17 -12.72 -0.60
C ARG A 90 -3.24 -13.92 -0.53
N GLU A 91 -2.40 -13.98 0.51
CA GLU A 91 -1.61 -15.17 0.78
C GLU A 91 -2.60 -16.31 1.09
N SER A 92 -2.61 -17.36 0.26
CA SER A 92 -3.42 -18.55 0.53
C SER A 92 -2.98 -19.11 1.87
N THR A 93 -3.94 -19.49 2.71
CA THR A 93 -3.83 -19.88 4.12
C THR A 93 -2.78 -20.98 4.37
N ILE A 94 -1.50 -20.66 4.28
CA ILE A 94 -0.42 -21.39 4.91
C ILE A 94 -0.23 -20.66 6.23
N LYS A 95 -0.62 -21.32 7.32
CA LYS A 95 -0.45 -20.83 8.70
C LYS A 95 1.00 -20.44 8.92
N THR A 96 1.33 -19.17 8.67
CA THR A 96 2.63 -18.63 9.05
C THR A 96 2.54 -18.30 10.52
N THR A 97 2.95 -19.26 11.35
CA THR A 97 3.18 -19.13 12.80
C THR A 97 4.38 -18.23 13.13
N ALA A 98 4.80 -17.36 12.22
CA ALA A 98 5.83 -16.37 12.51
C ALA A 98 5.17 -15.19 13.20
N ALA A 99 5.37 -15.11 14.52
CA ALA A 99 5.07 -13.96 15.37
C ALA A 99 5.89 -12.72 14.94
N GLY A 100 5.62 -12.21 13.75
CA GLY A 100 6.15 -10.96 13.23
C GLY A 100 5.13 -9.85 13.44
N GLU A 101 5.61 -8.63 13.67
CA GLU A 101 4.87 -7.36 13.81
C GLU A 101 4.12 -6.96 12.51
N GLY A 102 3.30 -7.86 11.97
CA GLY A 102 2.42 -7.62 10.83
C GLY A 102 0.97 -7.82 11.23
N ASN A 103 0.07 -7.09 10.57
CA ASN A 103 -1.37 -7.21 10.78
C ASN A 103 -1.80 -8.66 10.59
N SER A 104 -2.79 -9.09 11.38
CA SER A 104 -3.34 -10.43 11.22
C SER A 104 -3.96 -10.58 9.81
N PRO A 105 -3.92 -11.77 9.20
CA PRO A 105 -4.57 -12.00 7.90
C PRO A 105 -6.03 -11.54 7.89
N ASP A 106 -6.72 -11.72 9.01
CA ASP A 106 -8.11 -11.32 9.21
C ASP A 106 -8.28 -9.79 9.19
N GLU A 107 -7.35 -9.03 9.78
CA GLU A 107 -7.35 -7.56 9.71
C GLU A 107 -7.15 -7.05 8.28
N VAL A 108 -6.27 -7.69 7.52
CA VAL A 108 -6.02 -7.33 6.12
C VAL A 108 -7.27 -7.60 5.27
N ASP A 109 -7.91 -8.76 5.45
CA ASP A 109 -9.15 -9.12 4.75
C ASP A 109 -10.31 -8.17 5.13
N ALA A 110 -10.43 -7.80 6.42
CA ALA A 110 -11.39 -6.78 6.86
C ALA A 110 -11.14 -5.43 6.18
N MET A 111 -9.87 -5.02 6.06
CA MET A 111 -9.51 -3.76 5.42
C MET A 111 -9.78 -3.76 3.90
N ARG A 112 -9.54 -4.89 3.21
CA ARG A 112 -9.96 -5.09 1.80
C ARG A 112 -11.47 -4.87 1.66
N GLY A 113 -12.26 -5.46 2.55
CA GLY A 113 -13.71 -5.28 2.59
C GLY A 113 -14.12 -3.80 2.80
N CYS A 114 -13.46 -3.09 3.72
CA CYS A 114 -13.70 -1.66 3.93
C CYS A 114 -13.40 -0.82 2.68
N VAL A 115 -12.29 -1.10 1.98
CA VAL A 115 -11.94 -0.40 0.73
C VAL A 115 -13.03 -0.58 -0.33
N LEU A 116 -13.47 -1.82 -0.58
CA LEU A 116 -14.53 -2.11 -1.55
C LEU A 116 -15.84 -1.43 -1.18
N ASN A 117 -16.24 -1.51 0.09
CA ASN A 117 -17.48 -0.88 0.57
C ASN A 117 -17.45 0.65 0.41
N LEU A 118 -16.31 1.27 0.73
CA LEU A 118 -16.13 2.72 0.57
C LEU A 118 -16.19 3.14 -0.90
N LEU A 119 -15.50 2.42 -1.81
CA LEU A 119 -15.55 2.68 -3.25
C LEU A 119 -16.97 2.50 -3.81
N GLN A 120 -17.64 1.40 -3.46
CA GLN A 120 -19.01 1.13 -3.91
C GLN A 120 -19.99 2.20 -3.41
N SER A 121 -19.87 2.62 -2.16
CA SER A 121 -20.71 3.68 -1.59
C SER A 121 -20.47 5.03 -2.28
N ILE A 122 -19.21 5.38 -2.62
CA ILE A 122 -18.92 6.57 -3.44
C ILE A 122 -19.63 6.49 -4.78
N GLN A 123 -19.55 5.36 -5.49
CA GLN A 123 -20.24 5.20 -6.78
C GLN A 123 -21.76 5.36 -6.65
N ARG A 124 -22.37 4.74 -5.62
CA ARG A 124 -23.82 4.83 -5.39
C ARG A 124 -24.29 6.25 -5.08
N GLU A 125 -23.54 6.99 -4.27
CA GLU A 125 -23.96 8.31 -3.78
C GLU A 125 -23.62 9.45 -4.73
N THR A 126 -22.52 9.32 -5.48
CA THR A 126 -21.98 10.41 -6.31
C THR A 126 -22.11 10.15 -7.81
N GLY A 127 -22.38 8.90 -8.22
CA GLY A 127 -22.35 8.48 -9.62
C GLY A 127 -20.93 8.33 -10.21
N TRP A 128 -19.88 8.52 -9.39
CA TRP A 128 -18.50 8.36 -9.85
C TRP A 128 -18.17 6.89 -10.13
N ALA A 129 -17.68 6.58 -11.32
CA ALA A 129 -17.35 5.20 -11.69
C ALA A 129 -16.13 4.68 -10.90
N THR A 130 -16.34 3.66 -10.06
CA THR A 130 -15.30 2.96 -9.30
C THR A 130 -15.24 1.45 -9.57
N GLU A 131 -16.24 0.89 -10.26
CA GLU A 131 -16.37 -0.55 -10.49
C GLU A 131 -15.12 -1.18 -11.12
N TYR A 132 -14.55 -0.58 -12.17
CA TYR A 132 -13.34 -1.09 -12.81
C TYR A 132 -12.15 -1.17 -11.83
N ARG A 133 -12.05 -0.23 -10.87
CA ARG A 133 -11.00 -0.24 -9.84
C ARG A 133 -11.23 -1.35 -8.84
N MET A 134 -12.48 -1.58 -8.47
CA MET A 134 -12.85 -2.69 -7.59
C MET A 134 -12.54 -4.03 -8.24
N GLN A 135 -12.88 -4.21 -9.53
CA GLN A 135 -12.56 -5.41 -10.30
C GLN A 135 -11.05 -5.65 -10.37
N GLN A 136 -10.27 -4.61 -10.65
CA GLN A 136 -8.82 -4.73 -10.68
C GLN A 136 -8.24 -5.07 -9.30
N LEU A 137 -8.77 -4.49 -8.21
CA LEU A 137 -8.34 -4.85 -6.86
C LEU A 137 -8.65 -6.31 -6.53
N LEU A 138 -9.83 -6.80 -6.89
CA LEU A 138 -10.20 -8.21 -6.70
C LEU A 138 -9.24 -9.14 -7.46
N GLU A 139 -8.91 -8.82 -8.70
CA GLU A 139 -7.91 -9.55 -9.49
C GLU A 139 -6.52 -9.52 -8.84
N GLU A 140 -6.03 -8.34 -8.46
CA GLU A 140 -4.73 -8.17 -7.76
C GLU A 140 -4.68 -8.95 -6.44
N TRP A 141 -5.83 -9.11 -5.76
CA TRP A 141 -5.94 -9.88 -4.53
C TRP A 141 -6.12 -11.38 -4.75
N GLY A 142 -6.34 -11.83 -5.99
CA GLY A 142 -6.66 -13.22 -6.32
C GLY A 142 -8.06 -13.66 -5.86
N LEU A 143 -9.01 -12.71 -5.82
CA LEU A 143 -10.40 -12.94 -5.43
C LEU A 143 -11.32 -12.91 -6.67
N PRO A 144 -12.46 -13.63 -6.64
CA PRO A 144 -13.40 -13.62 -7.75
C PRO A 144 -13.95 -12.21 -7.98
N ASN A 145 -13.91 -11.74 -9.22
CA ASN A 145 -14.35 -10.40 -9.64
C ASN A 145 -15.77 -10.38 -10.24
N GLY A 146 -16.47 -11.53 -10.25
CA GLY A 146 -17.84 -11.67 -10.75
C GLY A 146 -17.98 -11.66 -12.28
N GLN A 147 -16.86 -11.80 -13.01
CA GLN A 147 -16.84 -11.91 -14.48
C GLN A 147 -16.64 -13.36 -14.98
N ASP A 148 -16.62 -14.34 -14.07
CA ASP A 148 -16.52 -15.78 -14.37
C ASP A 148 -17.85 -16.52 -14.11
#